data_AF-A0A117PHI5-F1
#
_entry.id   AF-A0A117PHI5-F1
#
_cell.length_a   1.000
_cell.length_b   1.000
_cell.length_c   1.000
_cell.angle_alpha   90.00
_cell.angle_beta   90.00
_cell.angle_gamma   90.00
#
_symmetry.space_group_name_H-M   'P 1'
#
loop_
_entity.id
_entity.type
_entity.pdbx_description
1 polymer ?
#
loop_
_entity_poly.entity_id
_entity_poly.type
_entity_poly.pdbx_seq_one_letter_code
_entity_poly.pdbx_strand_id
1 'polypeptide(L)'
;MASAVFAAVFIALYVAHSVGDHWVQTSHQSAHKGRPGWVGRLADARHVATLTATKVAVLLPVVWLLDLRLSVLGIVAGLGVDAVTHWWADRRTTLAWLARVTGKGEVYRLGAPRAGRDDNPHIGTGAYALDQSFHHLWLLVAALITATV
;
A
#
# COMPACT_ATOMS: atom_id res chain seq x y z
N MET A 1 19.25 -3.38 18.70
CA MET A 1 19.16 -4.30 17.54
C MET A 1 17.77 -4.29 16.91
N ALA A 2 16.71 -4.57 17.66
CA ALA A 2 15.33 -4.58 17.11
C ALA A 2 14.92 -3.27 16.42
N SER A 3 15.31 -2.10 16.94
CA SER A 3 15.03 -0.79 16.32
C SER A 3 15.71 -0.60 14.95
N ALA A 4 16.95 -1.07 14.79
CA ALA A 4 17.68 -0.99 13.52
C ALA A 4 17.09 -1.96 12.47
N VAL A 5 16.74 -3.18 12.89
CA VAL A 5 16.05 -4.15 12.04
C VAL A 5 14.69 -3.60 11.59
N PHE A 6 13.89 -3.09 12.54
CA PHE A 6 12.62 -2.43 12.24
C PHE A 6 12.78 -1.29 11.23
N ALA A 7 13.74 -0.38 11.45
CA ALA A 7 13.97 0.74 10.54
C ALA A 7 14.37 0.27 9.13
N ALA A 8 15.28 -0.71 9.03
CA ALA A 8 15.70 -1.26 7.74
C ALA A 8 14.53 -1.93 6.99
N VAL A 9 13.72 -2.72 7.69
CA VAL A 9 12.51 -3.34 7.12
C VAL A 9 11.50 -2.28 6.69
N PHE A 10 11.21 -1.29 7.53
CA PHE A 10 10.28 -0.22 7.20
C PHE A 10 10.73 0.55 5.94
N ILE A 11 12.01 0.93 5.85
CA ILE A 11 12.56 1.62 4.68
C ILE A 11 12.43 0.74 3.43
N ALA A 12 12.78 -0.54 3.52
CA ALA A 12 12.67 -1.48 2.40
C ALA A 12 11.22 -1.61 1.91
N LEU A 13 10.27 -1.80 2.83
CA LEU A 13 8.85 -1.92 2.51
C LEU A 13 8.26 -0.61 1.98
N TYR A 14 8.68 0.54 2.50
CA TYR A 14 8.26 1.87 2.04
C TYR A 14 8.71 2.17 0.60
N VAL A 15 9.98 1.88 0.30
CA VAL A 15 10.52 2.01 -1.06
C VAL A 15 9.81 1.05 -2.01
N ALA A 16 9.66 -0.21 -1.61
CA ALA A 16 8.98 -1.22 -2.43
C ALA A 16 7.50 -0.88 -2.65
N HIS A 17 6.82 -0.33 -1.65
CA HIS A 17 5.45 0.18 -1.77
C HIS A 17 5.35 1.27 -2.81
N SER A 18 6.21 2.29 -2.70
CA SER A 18 6.26 3.41 -3.64
C SER A 18 6.54 2.93 -5.07
N VAL A 19 7.51 2.04 -5.26
CA VAL A 19 7.81 1.46 -6.60
C VAL A 19 6.64 0.59 -7.09
N GLY A 20 6.04 -0.20 -6.20
CA GLY A 20 4.95 -1.10 -6.51
C GLY A 20 3.69 -0.39 -7.01
N ASP A 21 3.24 0.63 -6.28
CA ASP A 21 2.02 1.39 -6.62
C ASP A 21 2.17 2.28 -7.87
N HIS A 22 3.41 2.62 -8.26
CA HIS A 22 3.65 3.62 -9.30
C HIS A 22 4.28 3.05 -10.58
N TRP A 23 5.24 2.15 -10.45
CA TRP A 23 5.99 1.61 -11.58
C TRP A 23 5.55 0.19 -11.95
N VAL A 24 5.20 -0.62 -10.95
CA VAL A 24 4.79 -2.02 -11.19
C VAL A 24 3.28 -2.11 -11.47
N GLN A 25 2.48 -1.33 -10.76
CA GLN A 25 1.04 -1.28 -10.95
C GLN A 25 0.67 -0.76 -12.34
N THR A 26 -0.21 -1.48 -13.03
CA THR A 26 -0.74 -1.06 -14.33
C THR A 26 -1.85 -0.02 -14.19
N SER A 27 -2.02 0.83 -15.20
CA SER A 27 -3.14 1.78 -15.28
C SER A 27 -4.50 1.08 -15.16
N HIS A 28 -4.64 -0.11 -15.75
CA HIS A 28 -5.86 -0.91 -15.64
C HIS A 28 -6.15 -1.28 -14.18
N GLN A 29 -5.17 -1.79 -13.42
CA GLN A 29 -5.35 -2.09 -12.00
C GLN A 29 -5.75 -0.84 -11.22
N SER A 30 -5.07 0.30 -11.44
CA SER A 30 -5.39 1.56 -10.75
C SER A 30 -6.81 2.07 -10.99
N ALA A 31 -7.27 2.00 -12.23
CA ALA A 31 -8.59 2.46 -12.62
C ALA A 31 -9.73 1.53 -12.16
N HIS A 32 -9.44 0.24 -11.92
CA HIS A 32 -10.47 -0.76 -11.67
C HIS A 32 -10.50 -1.29 -10.24
N LYS A 33 -9.40 -1.25 -9.48
CA LYS A 33 -9.31 -1.85 -8.14
C LYS A 33 -10.43 -1.38 -7.19
N GLY A 34 -10.79 -0.09 -7.22
CA GLY A 34 -11.88 0.44 -6.39
C GLY A 34 -13.32 0.14 -6.85
N ARG A 35 -13.54 -0.51 -8.01
CA ARG A 35 -14.90 -0.77 -8.54
C ARG A 35 -15.66 -1.84 -7.73
N PRO A 36 -17.00 -1.80 -7.65
CA PRO A 36 -17.77 -2.87 -7.02
C PRO A 36 -17.68 -4.19 -7.82
N GLY A 37 -18.00 -5.31 -7.15
CA GLY A 37 -18.08 -6.64 -7.77
C GLY A 37 -16.73 -7.29 -8.09
N TRP A 38 -16.77 -8.41 -8.82
CA TRP A 38 -15.59 -9.24 -9.10
C TRP A 38 -14.53 -8.56 -9.94
N VAL A 39 -14.91 -7.66 -10.85
CA VAL A 39 -13.96 -6.89 -11.67
C VAL A 39 -13.00 -6.10 -10.79
N GLY A 40 -13.53 -5.36 -9.82
CA GLY A 40 -12.67 -4.60 -8.90
C GLY A 40 -11.89 -5.50 -7.95
N ARG A 41 -12.51 -6.55 -7.40
CA ARG A 41 -11.83 -7.48 -6.49
C ARG A 41 -10.64 -8.18 -7.15
N LEU A 42 -10.78 -8.59 -8.41
CA LEU A 42 -9.72 -9.25 -9.15
C LEU A 42 -8.63 -8.28 -9.59
N ALA A 43 -8.98 -7.07 -10.04
CA ALA A 43 -7.99 -6.04 -10.36
C ALA A 43 -7.11 -5.71 -9.15
N ASP A 44 -7.74 -5.59 -7.99
CA ASP A 44 -7.08 -5.31 -6.72
C ASP A 44 -6.25 -6.48 -6.19
N ALA A 45 -6.79 -7.71 -6.24
CA ALA A 45 -6.02 -8.90 -5.86
C ALA A 45 -4.77 -9.09 -6.73
N ARG A 46 -4.86 -8.80 -8.04
CA ARG A 46 -3.69 -8.80 -8.94
C ARG A 46 -2.69 -7.72 -8.56
N HIS A 47 -3.16 -6.51 -8.24
CA HIS A 47 -2.31 -5.42 -7.77
C HIS A 47 -1.54 -5.82 -6.52
N VAL A 48 -2.25 -6.28 -5.49
CA VAL A 48 -1.65 -6.70 -4.22
C VAL A 48 -0.68 -7.86 -4.42
N ALA A 49 -1.00 -8.84 -5.28
CA ALA A 49 -0.07 -9.92 -5.60
C ALA A 49 1.27 -9.39 -6.18
N THR A 50 1.21 -8.46 -7.14
CA THR A 50 2.41 -7.84 -7.72
C THR A 50 3.13 -6.93 -6.71
N LEU A 51 2.40 -6.25 -5.84
CA LEU A 51 2.95 -5.39 -4.80
C LEU A 51 3.69 -6.21 -3.73
N THR A 52 3.09 -7.31 -3.25
CA THR A 52 3.73 -8.22 -2.31
C THR A 52 4.99 -8.84 -2.91
N ALA A 53 4.95 -9.25 -4.19
CA ALA A 53 6.14 -9.75 -4.89
C ALA A 53 7.23 -8.68 -4.97
N THR A 54 6.86 -7.42 -5.23
CA THR A 54 7.81 -6.28 -5.22
C THR A 54 8.43 -6.08 -3.84
N LYS A 55 7.62 -6.14 -2.78
CA LYS A 55 8.10 -6.04 -1.38
C LYS A 55 9.08 -7.16 -1.03
N VAL A 56 8.80 -8.41 -1.44
CA VAL A 56 9.74 -9.53 -1.28
C VAL A 56 11.04 -9.29 -2.06
N ALA A 57 10.95 -8.87 -3.32
CA ALA A 57 12.10 -8.64 -4.18
C ALA A 57 13.04 -7.53 -3.67
N VAL A 58 12.52 -6.54 -2.95
CA VAL A 58 13.31 -5.49 -2.30
C VAL A 58 13.78 -5.90 -0.91
N LEU A 59 12.93 -6.55 -0.11
CA LEU A 59 13.25 -6.91 1.27
C LEU A 59 14.37 -7.95 1.36
N LEU A 60 14.33 -9.00 0.54
CA LEU A 60 15.31 -10.09 0.63
C LEU A 60 16.77 -9.63 0.39
N PRO A 61 17.08 -8.78 -0.62
CA PRO A 61 18.40 -8.18 -0.75
C PRO A 61 18.82 -7.34 0.47
N VAL A 62 17.92 -6.53 1.04
CA VAL A 62 18.21 -5.72 2.24
C VAL A 62 18.55 -6.60 3.43
N VAL A 63 17.77 -7.66 3.64
CA VAL A 63 18.02 -8.65 4.69
C VAL A 63 19.39 -9.30 4.54
N TRP A 64 19.73 -9.71 3.30
CA TRP A 64 21.00 -10.36 3.01
C TRP A 64 22.20 -9.42 3.15
N LEU A 65 22.14 -8.22 2.57
CA LEU A 65 23.24 -7.25 2.55
C LEU A 65 23.54 -6.65 3.94
N LEU A 66 22.54 -6.55 4.81
CA LEU A 66 22.67 -5.98 6.15
C LEU A 66 22.76 -7.04 7.27
N ASP A 67 22.87 -8.33 6.92
CA ASP A 67 22.85 -9.48 7.85
C ASP A 67 21.69 -9.42 8.87
N LEU A 68 20.49 -9.06 8.42
CA LEU A 68 19.32 -8.98 9.28
C LEU A 68 18.82 -10.38 9.65
N ARG A 69 18.66 -10.63 10.95
CA ARG A 69 18.09 -11.88 11.47
C ARG A 69 16.58 -11.73 11.57
N LEU A 70 15.87 -12.18 10.54
CA LEU A 70 14.40 -12.22 10.50
C LEU A 70 13.93 -13.67 10.53
N SER A 71 12.85 -13.94 11.26
CA SER A 71 12.18 -15.23 11.19
C SER A 71 11.33 -15.33 9.92
N VAL A 72 11.16 -16.53 9.37
CA VAL A 72 10.24 -16.75 8.23
C VAL A 72 8.81 -16.40 8.62
N LEU A 73 8.42 -16.71 9.86
CA LEU A 73 7.09 -16.39 10.37
C LEU A 73 6.85 -14.88 10.43
N GLY A 74 7.82 -14.10 10.90
CA GLY A 74 7.74 -12.64 10.96
C GLY A 74 7.59 -12.02 9.57
N ILE A 75 8.38 -12.48 8.59
CA ILE A 75 8.26 -12.03 7.19
C ILE A 75 6.87 -12.34 6.63
N VAL A 76 6.40 -13.59 6.77
CA VAL A 76 5.09 -14.01 6.25
C VAL A 76 3.94 -13.27 6.94
N ALA A 77 3.99 -13.12 8.26
CA ALA A 77 2.97 -12.42 9.02
C ALA A 77 2.93 -10.92 8.70
N GLY A 78 4.09 -10.26 8.63
CA GLY A 78 4.18 -8.84 8.29
C GLY A 78 3.68 -8.55 6.88
N LEU A 79 4.16 -9.29 5.87
CA LEU A 79 3.70 -9.16 4.49
C LEU A 79 2.23 -9.56 4.31
N GLY A 80 1.74 -10.53 5.09
CA GLY A 80 0.33 -10.93 5.10
C GLY A 80 -0.58 -9.81 5.61
N VAL A 81 -0.21 -9.16 6.73
CA VAL A 81 -0.94 -8.01 7.27
C VAL A 81 -0.94 -6.85 6.28
N ASP A 82 0.22 -6.54 5.71
CA ASP A 82 0.35 -5.53 4.65
C ASP A 82 -0.57 -5.83 3.46
N ALA A 83 -0.51 -7.05 2.91
CA ALA A 83 -1.32 -7.43 1.75
C ALA A 83 -2.83 -7.30 2.01
N VAL A 84 -3.31 -7.78 3.15
CA VAL A 84 -4.74 -7.73 3.52
C VAL A 84 -5.21 -6.29 3.70
N THR A 85 -4.41 -5.48 4.40
CA THR A 85 -4.77 -4.08 4.71
C THR A 85 -4.67 -3.19 3.48
N HIS A 86 -3.70 -3.45 2.60
CA HIS A 86 -3.58 -2.79 1.31
C HIS A 86 -4.79 -3.09 0.42
N TRP A 87 -5.14 -4.37 0.25
CA TRP A 87 -6.33 -4.78 -0.52
C TRP A 87 -7.60 -4.11 0.03
N TRP A 88 -7.75 -4.06 1.36
CA TRP A 88 -8.90 -3.43 2.00
C TRP A 88 -8.96 -1.92 1.76
N ALA A 89 -7.83 -1.22 1.85
CA ALA A 89 -7.76 0.22 1.62
C ALA A 89 -8.03 0.58 0.14
N ASP A 90 -7.50 -0.21 -0.79
CA ASP A 90 -7.68 -0.05 -2.24
C ASP A 90 -9.14 -0.23 -2.70
N ARG A 91 -10.02 -0.73 -1.83
CA ARG A 91 -11.48 -0.71 -2.03
C ARG A 91 -12.08 0.69 -1.94
N ARG A 92 -11.34 1.68 -1.42
CA ARG A 92 -11.66 3.13 -1.30
C ARG A 92 -12.87 3.52 -0.46
N THR A 93 -13.80 2.60 -0.18
CA THR A 93 -15.01 2.88 0.63
C THR A 93 -14.68 3.26 2.07
N THR A 94 -13.75 2.52 2.70
CA THR A 94 -13.27 2.81 4.06
C THR A 94 -12.61 4.18 4.11
N LEU A 95 -11.72 4.49 3.16
CA LEU A 95 -11.00 5.76 3.15
C LEU A 95 -11.93 6.95 2.91
N ALA A 96 -12.92 6.80 2.02
CA ALA A 96 -13.95 7.82 1.82
C ALA A 96 -14.80 8.04 3.08
N TRP A 97 -15.13 6.97 3.81
CA TRP A 97 -15.81 7.09 5.09
C TRP A 97 -14.94 7.77 6.16
N LEU A 98 -13.68 7.35 6.32
CA LEU A 98 -12.70 7.94 7.24
C LEU A 98 -12.53 9.43 6.96
N ALA A 99 -12.37 9.82 5.70
CA ALA A 99 -12.25 11.22 5.32
C ALA A 99 -13.49 12.04 5.71
N ARG A 100 -14.70 11.48 5.59
CA ARG A 100 -15.92 12.17 6.04
C ARG A 100 -15.97 12.33 7.55
N VAL A 101 -15.77 11.25 8.31
CA VAL A 101 -15.92 11.28 9.79
C VAL A 101 -14.79 12.04 10.50
N THR A 102 -13.64 12.24 9.83
CA THR A 102 -12.51 13.04 10.34
C THR A 102 -12.51 14.48 9.82
N GLY A 103 -13.56 14.91 9.11
CA GLY A 103 -13.64 16.28 8.58
C GLY A 103 -12.67 16.58 7.42
N LYS A 104 -12.11 15.55 6.78
CA LYS A 104 -11.19 15.65 5.62
C LYS A 104 -11.89 15.46 4.27
N GLY A 105 -13.22 15.57 4.23
CA GLY A 105 -14.00 15.39 3.01
C GLY A 105 -13.61 16.35 1.88
N GLU A 106 -13.25 17.60 2.21
CA GLU A 106 -12.76 18.57 1.22
C GLU A 106 -11.40 18.15 0.65
N VAL A 107 -10.44 17.80 1.52
CA VAL A 107 -9.12 17.29 1.12
C VAL A 107 -9.27 16.07 0.22
N TYR A 108 -10.12 15.12 0.58
CA TYR A 108 -10.37 13.91 -0.21
C TYR A 108 -10.84 14.21 -1.65
N ARG A 109 -11.59 15.30 -1.86
CA ARG A 109 -12.10 15.68 -3.19
C ARG A 109 -11.13 16.56 -3.99
N LEU A 110 -10.04 17.05 -3.39
CA LEU A 110 -9.07 17.87 -4.11
C LEU A 110 -8.46 17.08 -5.27
N GLY A 111 -8.48 17.68 -6.46
CA GLY A 111 -7.99 17.05 -7.69
C GLY A 111 -8.88 15.93 -8.24
N ALA A 112 -10.08 15.70 -7.68
CA ALA A 112 -11.02 14.74 -8.26
C ALA A 112 -11.41 15.15 -9.70
N PRO A 113 -11.64 14.17 -10.60
CA PRO A 113 -12.00 14.47 -11.99
C PRO A 113 -13.19 15.39 -12.10
N ARG A 114 -13.12 16.31 -13.04
CA ARG A 114 -14.25 17.17 -13.38
C ARG A 114 -15.11 16.48 -14.44
N ALA A 115 -16.42 16.58 -14.28
CA ALA A 115 -17.36 16.04 -15.26
C ALA A 115 -17.07 16.63 -16.65
N GLY A 116 -16.94 15.75 -17.66
CA GLY A 116 -16.68 16.13 -19.04
C GLY A 116 -15.24 16.58 -19.33
N ARG A 117 -14.28 16.31 -18.44
CA ARG A 117 -12.86 16.60 -18.68
C ARG A 117 -12.02 15.33 -18.60
N ASP A 118 -10.93 15.32 -19.36
CA ASP A 118 -9.91 14.28 -19.34
C ASP A 118 -8.79 14.67 -18.36
N ASP A 119 -9.16 14.96 -17.10
CA ASP A 119 -8.20 15.20 -16.03
C ASP A 119 -7.95 13.95 -15.18
N ASN A 120 -6.70 13.78 -14.78
CA ASN A 120 -6.14 12.51 -14.27
C ASN A 120 -6.83 12.06 -12.96
N PRO A 121 -7.72 11.03 -12.98
CA PRO A 121 -8.50 10.64 -11.81
C PRO A 121 -7.73 9.87 -10.74
N HIS A 122 -6.53 9.42 -11.08
CA HIS A 122 -5.98 8.23 -10.46
C HIS A 122 -4.74 8.50 -9.59
N ILE A 123 -3.99 9.58 -9.84
CA ILE A 123 -2.80 9.97 -9.08
C ILE A 123 -2.75 11.49 -8.89
N GLY A 124 -2.11 11.95 -7.80
CA GLY A 124 -1.93 13.38 -7.52
C GLY A 124 -3.14 14.08 -6.90
N THR A 125 -4.15 13.32 -6.49
CA THR A 125 -5.37 13.83 -5.82
C THR A 125 -5.24 13.75 -4.30
N GLY A 126 -6.09 14.48 -3.58
CA GLY A 126 -6.14 14.37 -2.11
C GLY A 126 -6.64 13.01 -1.63
N ALA A 127 -7.49 12.32 -2.41
CA ALA A 127 -7.84 10.93 -2.15
C ALA A 127 -6.60 10.01 -2.22
N TYR A 128 -5.74 10.21 -3.22
CA TYR A 128 -4.47 9.48 -3.34
C TYR A 128 -3.52 9.77 -2.16
N ALA A 129 -3.41 11.03 -1.72
CA ALA A 129 -2.57 11.37 -0.57
C ALA A 129 -3.05 10.70 0.73
N LEU A 130 -4.37 10.67 0.97
CA LEU A 130 -4.97 9.99 2.12
C LEU A 130 -4.78 8.47 2.04
N ASP A 131 -4.91 7.89 0.85
CA ASP A 131 -4.63 6.48 0.57
C ASP A 131 -3.18 6.11 0.92
N GLN A 132 -2.19 6.82 0.37
CA GLN A 132 -0.78 6.54 0.68
C GLN A 132 -0.47 6.71 2.17
N SER A 133 -1.04 7.71 2.83
CA SER A 133 -0.86 7.89 4.28
C SER A 133 -1.39 6.71 5.11
N PHE A 134 -2.50 6.11 4.67
CA PHE A 134 -3.08 4.93 5.31
C PHE A 134 -2.19 3.70 5.12
N HIS A 135 -1.66 3.51 3.91
CA HIS A 135 -0.71 2.44 3.64
C HIS A 135 0.58 2.59 4.44
N HIS A 136 1.12 3.82 4.59
CA HIS A 136 2.30 4.05 5.43
C HIS A 136 2.11 3.64 6.89
N LEU A 137 0.91 3.82 7.45
CA LEU A 137 0.57 3.33 8.78
C LEU A 137 0.67 1.80 8.84
N TRP A 138 0.14 1.10 7.84
CA TRP A 138 0.19 -0.36 7.81
C TRP A 138 1.58 -0.92 7.48
N LEU A 139 2.40 -0.20 6.71
CA LEU A 139 3.81 -0.52 6.54
C LEU A 139 4.56 -0.47 7.88
N LEU A 140 4.25 0.50 8.75
CA LEU A 140 4.80 0.56 10.09
C LEU A 140 4.40 -0.68 10.90
N VAL A 141 3.12 -1.07 10.90
CA VAL A 141 2.64 -2.27 11.60
C VAL A 141 3.29 -3.54 11.05
N ALA A 142 3.36 -3.69 9.72
CA ALA A 142 3.98 -4.82 9.06
C ALA A 142 5.48 -4.92 9.38
N ALA A 143 6.20 -3.80 9.40
CA ALA A 143 7.61 -3.76 9.75
C ALA A 143 7.84 -4.12 11.23
N LEU A 144 6.96 -3.68 12.14
CA LEU A 144 7.02 -4.09 13.56
C LEU A 144 6.85 -5.61 13.67
N ILE A 145 5.80 -6.18 13.08
CA ILE A 145 5.54 -7.62 13.09
C ILE A 145 6.74 -8.39 12.53
N THR A 146 7.27 -7.96 11.39
CA THR A 146 8.42 -8.59 10.73
C THR A 146 9.66 -8.57 11.62
N ALA A 147 9.88 -7.49 12.38
CA ALA A 147 11.06 -7.32 13.21
C ALA A 147 10.96 -7.96 14.61
N THR A 148 9.75 -8.29 15.09
CA THR A 148 9.53 -8.75 16.47
C THR A 148 8.99 -10.17 16.61
N VAL A 149 8.56 -10.81 15.53
CA VAL A 149 8.08 -12.20 15.50
C VAL A 149 9.14 -13.12 14.91
#